data_AF-A0A1V0QEU9-F1
#
_entry.id   AF-A0A1V0QEU9-F1
#
_cell.length_a   1.000
_cell.length_b   1.000
_cell.length_c   1.000
_cell.angle_alpha   90.00
_cell.angle_beta   90.00
_cell.angle_gamma   90.00
#
_symmetry.space_group_name_H-M   'P 1'
#
loop_
_entity.id
_entity.type
_entity.pdbx_description
1 polymer ?
#
loop_
_entity_poly.entity_id
_entity_poly.type
_entity_poly.pdbx_seq_one_letter_code
_entity_poly.pdbx_strand_id
1 'polypeptide(L)' 'MVPQKRDAILNAALKEFSSQGYDKASTNIIAKEAGISKALMFHYVSSKQ' A
#
# COMPACT_ATOMS: atom_id res chain seq x y z
N MET A 1 10.85 11.52 -12.58
CA MET A 1 9.40 11.34 -12.43
C MET A 1 9.15 10.70 -11.08
N VAL A 2 8.42 11.37 -10.18
CA VAL A 2 8.10 10.83 -8.85
C VAL A 2 7.03 9.75 -9.03
N PRO A 3 7.17 8.54 -8.44
CA PRO A 3 6.12 7.53 -8.46
C PRO A 3 4.82 8.13 -7.94
N GLN A 4 3.73 7.92 -8.68
CA GLN A 4 2.43 8.43 -8.25
C GLN A 4 2.07 7.74 -6.93
N LYS A 5 1.36 8.41 -6.01
CA LYS A 5 1.07 7.86 -4.67
C LYS A 5 0.50 6.44 -4.71
N ARG A 6 -0.24 6.10 -5.76
CA ARG A 6 -0.73 4.75 -6.05
C ARG A 6 0.38 3.73 -6.27
N ASP A 7 1.42 4.07 -7.03
CA ASP A 7 2.58 3.20 -7.27
C ASP A 7 3.36 2.92 -5.98
N ALA A 8 3.51 3.93 -5.13
CA ALA A 8 4.14 3.75 -3.82
C ALA A 8 3.37 2.75 -2.95
N ILE A 9 2.03 2.82 -2.96
CA ILE A 9 1.15 1.87 -2.26
C ILE A 9 1.30 0.47 -2.84
N LEU A 10 1.28 0.34 -4.17
CA LEU A 10 1.40 -0.96 -4.85
C LEU A 10 2.75 -1.61 -4.59
N ASN A 11 3.85 -0.85 -4.63
CA ASN A 11 5.19 -1.37 -4.35
C ASN A 11 5.35 -1.79 -2.88
N ALA A 12 4.83 -1.00 -1.95
CA ALA A 12 4.83 -1.34 -0.52
C ALA A 12 3.98 -2.60 -0.26
N ALA A 13 2.81 -2.70 -0.89
CA ALA A 13 1.93 -3.85 -0.79
C ALA A 13 2.59 -5.10 -1.35
N LEU A 14 3.18 -5.01 -2.55
CA LEU A 14 3.89 -6.12 -3.18
C LEU A 14 5.02 -6.64 -2.29
N LYS A 15 5.81 -5.74 -1.71
CA LYS A 15 6.90 -6.10 -0.79
C LYS A 15 6.39 -6.80 0.46
N GLU A 16 5.36 -6.25 1.10
CA GLU A 16 4.75 -6.82 2.31
C GLU A 16 4.14 -8.21 2.03
N PHE A 17 3.36 -8.33 0.95
CA PHE A 17 2.74 -9.59 0.57
C PHE A 17 3.77 -10.65 0.19
N SER A 18 4.85 -10.27 -0.50
CA SER A 18 5.94 -11.19 -0.84
C SER A 18 6.73 -11.65 0.38
N SER A 19 6.82 -10.81 1.43
CA SER A 19 7.57 -11.14 2.64
C SER A 19 6.77 -11.91 3.67
N GLN A 20 5.49 -11.60 3.87
CA GLN A 20 4.66 -12.14 4.95
C GLN A 20 3.62 -13.15 4.45
N GLY A 21 3.34 -13.16 3.14
CA GLY A 21 2.18 -13.83 2.57
C GLY A 21 0.90 -12.99 2.72
N TYR A 22 -0.12 -13.34 1.93
CA TYR A 22 -1.37 -12.59 1.86
C TYR A 22 -2.08 -12.45 3.22
N ASP A 23 -2.18 -13.53 3.99
CA ASP A 23 -2.95 -13.57 5.24
C ASP A 23 -2.30 -12.80 6.39
N LYS A 24 -0.97 -12.68 6.39
CA LYS A 24 -0.19 -12.05 7.48
C LYS A 24 0.23 -10.62 7.16
N ALA A 25 0.10 -10.19 5.91
CA ALA A 25 0.48 -8.86 5.48
C ALA A 25 -0.34 -7.77 6.20
N SER A 26 0.36 -6.76 6.70
CA SER A 26 -0.27 -5.69 7.46
C SER A 26 -0.49 -4.44 6.61
N THR A 27 -1.75 -4.07 6.42
CA THR A 27 -2.14 -2.78 5.79
C THR A 27 -1.55 -1.56 6.50
N ASN A 28 -1.22 -1.67 7.79
CA ASN A 28 -0.54 -0.59 8.52
C ASN A 28 0.92 -0.45 8.06
N ILE A 29 1.61 -1.57 7.85
CA ILE A 29 3.00 -1.58 7.36
C ILE A 29 3.04 -1.06 5.92
N ILE A 30 2.11 -1.50 5.07
CA ILE A 30 1.99 -1.02 3.69
C ILE A 30 1.83 0.51 3.64
N ALA A 31 0.91 1.07 4.42
CA ALA A 31 0.70 2.52 4.46
C ALA A 31 1.94 3.27 4.95
N LYS A 32 2.60 2.74 6.00
CA LYS A 32 3.84 3.31 6.56
C LYS A 32 4.97 3.31 5.53
N GLU A 33 5.22 2.20 4.85
CA GLU A 33 6.26 2.07 3.80
C GLU A 33 5.94 2.96 2.58
N ALA A 34 4.67 3.13 2.24
CA ALA A 34 4.22 4.03 1.18
C ALA A 34 4.26 5.53 1.59
N GLY A 35 4.59 5.84 2.84
CA GLY A 35 4.68 7.20 3.35
C GLY A 35 3.34 7.94 3.39
N ILE A 36 2.25 7.21 3.66
CA ILE A 36 0.89 7.77 3.75
C ILE A 36 0.13 7.20 4.95
N SER A 37 -0.98 7.85 5.32
CA SER A 37 -1.88 7.29 6.33
C SER A 37 -2.69 6.13 5.76
N LYS A 38 -3.11 5.20 6.62
CA LYS A 38 -3.98 4.07 6.25
C LYS A 38 -5.31 4.54 5.65
N ALA A 39 -5.90 5.60 6.20
CA ALA A 39 -7.13 6.18 5.68
C ALA A 39 -6.93 6.66 4.23
N LEU A 40 -5.85 7.41 3.97
CA LEU A 40 -5.50 7.89 2.63
C LEU A 40 -5.21 6.72 1.67
N MET A 41 -4.53 5.68 2.15
CA MET A 41 -4.31 4.45 1.36
C MET A 41 -5.64 3.86 0.90
N PHE A 42 -6.61 3.69 1.80
CA PHE A 42 -7.93 3.18 1.44
C PHE A 42 -8.65 4.10 0.46
N HIS A 43 -8.53 5.42 0.54
CA HIS A 43 -9.09 6.31 -0.48
C HIS A 43 -8.52 6.02 -1.89
N TYR A 44 -7.23 5.67 -2.00
CA TYR A 44 -6.62 5.31 -3.29
C TYR A 44 -7.02 3.92 -3.80
N VAL A 45 -7.18 2.92 -2.92
CA VAL A 45 -7.56 1.55 -3.34
C VAL A 45 -9.07 1.31 -3.43
N SER A 46 -9.89 2.05 -2.70
CA SER A 46 -11.36 1.94 -2.73
C SER A 46 -12.00 2.64 -3.93
N SER A 47 -11.23 3.40 -4.71
CA SER A 47 -11.69 3.94 -6.00
C SER A 47 -11.77 2.82 -7.03
N LYS A 48 -12.96 2.21 -7.10
CA LYS A 48 -13.42 1.36 -8.19
C LYS A 48 -14.24 2.26 -9.10
N GLN A 49 -13.61 2.82 -10.13
CA GLN A 49 -14.36 3.25 -11.31
C GLN A 49 -14.62 2.01 -12.17
#